data_AF-A0A1G2R8Z1-F1
#
_entry.id   AF-A0A1G2R8Z1-F1
#
_cell.length_a   1.000
_cell.length_b   1.000
_cell.length_c   1.000
_cell.angle_alpha   90.00
_cell.angle_beta   90.00
_cell.angle_gamma   90.00
#
_symmetry.space_group_name_H-M   'P 1'
#
loop_
_entity.id
_entity.type
_entity.pdbx_description
1 polymer ?
#
loop_
_entity_poly.entity_id
_entity_poly.type
_entity_poly.pdbx_seq_one_letter_code
_entity_poly.pdbx_strand_id
1 'polypeptide(L)' 'MRKWMEGKHISLGLVFLFAAALVLVDELLRQGYVFKISDLFVFRFTHEKFFALLFLGGLYTQLKSRNGSKKS' A
#
# COMPACT_ATOMS: atom_id res chain seq x y z
N MET A 1 -23.86 -14.09 -21.41
CA MET A 1 -22.58 -13.33 -21.34
C MET A 1 -22.54 -12.23 -20.25
N ARG A 2 -23.38 -12.27 -19.20
CA ARG A 2 -23.41 -11.21 -18.15
C ARG A 2 -22.89 -11.65 -16.77
N LYS A 3 -22.47 -12.91 -16.63
CA LYS A 3 -21.98 -13.51 -15.37
C LYS A 3 -20.45 -13.55 -15.23
N TRP A 4 -19.70 -13.05 -16.21
CA TRP A 4 -18.23 -13.11 -16.21
C TRP A 4 -17.56 -11.88 -15.55
N MET A 5 -18.36 -10.90 -15.11
CA MET A 5 -17.87 -9.62 -14.54
C MET A 5 -18.00 -9.53 -13.01
N GLU A 6 -18.37 -10.61 -12.32
CA GLU A 6 -18.52 -10.61 -10.85
C GLU A 6 -17.23 -11.02 -10.10
N GLY A 7 -16.12 -11.23 -10.80
CA GLY A 7 -14.98 -11.99 -10.26
C GLY A 7 -13.73 -11.22 -9.84
N LYS A 8 -13.73 -9.88 -9.82
CA LYS A 8 -12.53 -9.12 -9.40
C LYS A 8 -12.88 -7.93 -8.54
N HIS A 9 -13.44 -8.18 -7.35
CA HIS A 9 -13.29 -7.24 -6.26
C HIS A 9 -11.81 -7.21 -5.87
N ILE A 10 -11.02 -6.40 -6.58
CA ILE A 10 -9.67 -6.07 -6.15
C ILE A 10 -9.83 -5.45 -4.77
N SER A 11 -9.40 -6.17 -3.75
CA SER A 11 -9.46 -5.68 -2.38
C SER A 11 -8.72 -4.34 -2.32
N LEU A 12 -9.33 -3.32 -1.72
CA LEU A 12 -8.69 -2.01 -1.54
C LEU A 12 -7.29 -2.16 -0.93
N GLY A 13 -7.10 -3.14 -0.03
CA GLY A 13 -5.79 -3.47 0.52
C GLY A 13 -4.75 -3.91 -0.53
N LEU A 14 -5.17 -4.63 -1.58
CA LEU A 14 -4.30 -5.03 -2.69
C LEU A 14 -3.87 -3.81 -3.54
N VAL A 15 -4.78 -2.83 -3.72
CA VAL A 15 -4.46 -1.58 -4.42
C VAL A 15 -3.43 -0.77 -3.63
N PHE A 16 -3.60 -0.65 -2.32
CA PHE A 16 -2.64 0.02 -1.45
C PHE A 16 -1.28 -0.68 -1.45
N LEU A 17 -1.25 -2.02 -1.41
CA LEU A 17 -0.02 -2.79 -1.47
C LEU A 17 0.70 -2.59 -2.81
N PHE A 18 -0.05 -2.59 -3.92
CA PHE A 18 0.50 -2.38 -5.25
C PHE A 18 1.06 -0.96 -5.41
N ALA A 19 0.34 0.05 -4.93
CA ALA A 19 0.83 1.43 -4.92
C ALA A 19 2.11 1.57 -4.08
N ALA A 20 2.16 0.94 -2.90
CA ALA A 20 3.35 0.93 -2.05
C ALA A 20 4.55 0.26 -2.75
N ALA A 21 4.31 -0.83 -3.48
CA ALA A 21 5.35 -1.49 -4.27
C ALA A 21 5.88 -0.60 -5.41
N LEU A 22 5.02 0.14 -6.10
CA LEU A 22 5.45 1.08 -7.13
C LEU A 22 6.33 2.20 -6.58
N VAL A 23 6.03 2.69 -5.38
CA VAL A 23 6.85 3.71 -4.70
C VAL A 23 8.25 3.18 -4.39
N LEU A 24 8.37 1.92 -3.94
CA LEU A 24 9.67 1.27 -3.72
C LEU A 24 10.46 1.13 -5.03
N VAL A 25 9.80 0.77 -6.12
CA VAL A 25 10.45 0.63 -7.43
C VAL A 25 10.90 1.99 -7.96
N ASP A 26 10.08 3.03 -7.82
CA ASP A 26 10.45 4.40 -8.19
C ASP A 26 11.68 4.88 -7.40
N GLU A 27 11.68 4.68 -6.08
CA GLU A 27 12.80 5.04 -5.21
C GLU A 27 14.07 4.26 -5.58
N LEU A 28 13.95 2.96 -5.88
CA LEU A 28 15.06 2.13 -6.31
C LEU A 28 15.68 2.62 -7.63
N LEU A 29 14.85 2.96 -8.62
CA LEU A 29 15.35 3.46 -9.91
C LEU A 29 15.95 4.87 -9.81
N ARG A 30 15.42 5.69 -8.91
CA ARG A 30 15.79 7.10 -8.79
C ARG A 30 16.98 7.34 -7.87
N GLN A 31 17.06 6.61 -6.76
CA GLN A 31 18.07 6.80 -5.71
C GLN A 31 19.08 5.64 -5.62
N GLY A 32 18.78 4.49 -6.23
CA GLY A 32 19.62 3.30 -6.16
C GLY A 32 19.48 2.49 -4.87
N TYR A 33 18.54 2.87 -3.99
CA TYR A 33 18.22 2.13 -2.78
C TYR A 33 16.71 1.98 -2.61
N VAL A 34 16.30 0.92 -1.91
CA VAL A 34 14.88 0.57 -1.75
C VAL A 34 14.22 1.35 -0.61
N PHE A 35 14.91 1.55 0.52
CA PHE A 35 14.36 2.25 1.67
C PHE A 35 15.47 2.75 2.61
N LYS A 36 15.39 3.99 3.10
CA LYS A 36 16.35 4.54 4.04
C LYS A 36 15.65 5.04 5.29
N ILE A 37 15.95 4.40 6.42
CA ILE A 37 15.31 4.71 7.71
C ILE A 37 15.60 6.15 8.16
N SER A 38 16.76 6.70 7.79
CA SER A 38 17.13 8.07 8.13
C SER A 38 16.17 9.12 7.56
N ASP A 39 15.62 8.88 6.37
CA ASP A 39 14.71 9.80 5.68
C ASP A 39 13.30 9.84 6.31
N LEU A 40 12.95 8.90 7.20
CA LEU A 40 11.70 8.98 7.97
C LEU A 40 11.71 10.16 8.94
N PHE A 41 12.88 10.51 9.48
CA PHE A 41 13.03 11.54 10.51
C PHE A 41 13.35 12.92 9.94
N VAL A 42 13.63 13.01 8.64
CA VAL A 42 13.86 14.28 7.94
C VAL A 42 12.52 15.01 7.82
N PHE A 43 12.47 16.32 8.08
CA PHE A 43 11.20 17.08 8.05
C PHE A 43 10.57 17.16 6.64
N ARG A 44 11.38 17.00 5.60
CA ARG A 44 10.95 17.04 4.20
C ARG A 44 10.00 15.87 3.87
N PHE A 45 9.15 16.06 2.86
CA PHE A 45 8.32 14.98 2.34
C PHE A 45 9.21 14.03 1.53
N THR A 46 9.32 12.79 2.00
CA THR A 46 10.17 11.73 1.44
C THR A 46 9.31 10.56 0.97
N HIS A 47 9.76 9.80 -0.04
CA HIS A 47 8.95 8.69 -0.54
C HIS A 47 8.86 7.57 0.50
N GLU A 48 9.80 7.45 1.45
CA GLU A 48 9.65 6.52 2.57
C GLU A 48 8.44 6.83 3.45
N LYS A 49 8.10 8.11 3.66
CA LYS A 49 6.87 8.50 4.38
C LYS A 49 5.63 8.18 3.57
N PHE A 50 5.68 8.38 2.26
CA PHE A 50 4.59 8.06 1.36
C PHE A 50 4.33 6.54 1.31
N PHE A 51 5.40 5.75 1.23
CA PHE A 51 5.36 4.29 1.37
C PHE A 51 4.75 3.90 2.71
N ALA A 52 5.22 4.46 3.83
CA ALA A 52 4.71 4.14 5.15
C ALA A 52 3.20 4.47 5.29
N LEU A 53 2.74 5.60 4.76
CA LEU A 53 1.33 5.98 4.72
C LEU A 53 0.49 4.98 3.92
N LEU A 54 0.94 4.59 2.73
CA LEU A 54 0.25 3.61 1.89
C LEU A 54 0.23 2.23 2.55
N PHE A 55 1.34 1.82 3.16
CA PHE A 55 1.47 0.54 3.84
C PHE A 55 0.58 0.46 5.08
N LEU A 56 0.60 1.48 5.95
CA LEU A 56 -0.31 1.55 7.10
C LEU A 56 -1.77 1.65 6.65
N GLY A 57 -2.07 2.43 5.61
CA GLY A 57 -3.42 2.54 5.05
C GLY A 57 -3.93 1.19 4.54
N GLY A 58 -3.10 0.46 3.79
CA GLY A 58 -3.42 -0.90 3.32
C GLY A 58 -3.63 -1.87 4.47
N LEU A 59 -2.74 -1.87 5.45
CA LEU A 59 -2.82 -2.73 6.64
C LEU A 59 -4.08 -2.44 7.46
N TYR A 60 -4.37 -1.16 7.71
CA TYR A 60 -5.58 -0.73 8.42
C TYR A 60 -6.86 -1.17 7.69
N THR A 61 -6.90 -0.99 6.37
CA THR A 61 -8.05 -1.37 5.55
C THR A 61 -8.24 -2.89 5.57
N GLN A 62 -7.15 -3.66 5.52
CA GLN A 62 -7.19 -5.11 5.60
C GLN A 62 -7.61 -5.62 6.99
N LEU A 63 -7.13 -5.00 8.07
CA LEU A 63 -7.54 -5.31 9.44
C LEU A 63 -9.02 -5.00 9.68
N LYS A 64 -9.50 -3.84 9.20
CA LYS A 64 -10.93 -3.46 9.27
C LYS A 64 -11.81 -4.45 8.50
N SER A 65 -11.36 -4.88 7.31
CA SER A 65 -12.05 -5.91 6.51
C SER A 65 -12.12 -7.26 7.24
N ARG A 66 -11.04 -7.71 7.89
CA ARG A 66 -11.04 -8.92 8.74
C ARG A 66 -11.99 -8.85 9.92
N ASN A 67 -12.06 -7.70 10.60
CA ASN A 67 -12.95 -7.52 11.75
C ASN A 67 -14.43 -7.41 11.35
N GLY A 68 -14.74 -6.89 10.15
CA GLY A 68 -16.09 -6.92 9.60
C GLY A 68 -16.59 -8.34 9.34
N SER A 69 -15.70 -9.25 8.92
CA SER A 69 -16.04 -10.65 8.63
C SER A 69 -16.28 -11.53 9.87
N LYS A 70 -15.85 -11.09 11.07
CA LYS A 70 -16.08 -11.82 12.33
C LYS A 70 -17.38 -11.44 13.04
N LYS A 71 -18.14 -10.47 12.51
CA LYS A 71 -19.36 -9.95 13.13
C LYS A 71 -20.64 -10.37 12.39
N SER A 72 -20.55 -11.29 11.44
CA SER A 72 -21.70 -11.90 10.76
C SER A 72 -21.84 -13.37 11.09
#